data_AF-K7X185-F1
#
_entry.id   AF-K7X185-F1
#
_cell.length_a   1.000
_cell.length_b   1.000
_cell.length_c   1.000
_cell.angle_alpha   90.00
_cell.angle_beta   90.00
_cell.angle_gamma   90.00
#
_symmetry.space_group_name_H-M   'P 1'
#
loop_
_entity.id
_entity.type
_entity.pdbx_description
1 polymer ?
#
loop_
_entity_poly.entity_id
_entity_poly.type
_entity_poly.pdbx_seq_one_letter_code
_entity_poly.pdbx_strand_id
1 'polypeptide(L)'
;MLLSFKTALIPNNRQITAFRKASGVARHAYNWANAQIKDILAAQKEGEKLKLPSAIDLHKKLVAEVKSEHIWYYEVNKNIPQKALADLRQAWDRCFRKTSKQPRFKKKGQRDSFYLESGTKAKPAIKNDSKRIKLPSIGWVRLAEPLPITVTYNCVISRQADKWFISVKYEVEKPPILADRPTIGVDIGIKELAVCSNGEVFENPKAYRHKTEKFGSELILVDRFFPSSQICSNCGNHRHKMPLKNRVYICPDCDYKADRDLNAARNIDRWFVDIFIPVA
;
A
#
# COMPACT_ATOMS: atom_id res chain seq x y z
N MET A 1 7.98 10.53 20.53
CA MET A 1 7.59 10.58 19.11
C MET A 1 6.43 9.61 18.86
N LEU A 2 5.50 9.95 17.96
CA LEU A 2 4.39 9.05 17.60
C LEU A 2 4.78 8.23 16.37
N LEU A 3 4.82 6.90 16.53
CA LEU A 3 5.11 5.96 15.45
C LEU A 3 3.85 5.16 15.08
N SER A 4 3.90 4.55 13.90
CA SER A 4 2.87 3.63 13.42
C SER A 4 3.50 2.27 13.16
N PHE A 5 2.99 1.23 13.81
CA PHE A 5 3.38 -0.15 13.56
C PHE A 5 2.33 -0.81 12.67
N LYS A 6 2.76 -1.54 11.64
CA LYS A 6 1.87 -2.27 10.73
C LYS A 6 2.36 -3.70 10.59
N THR A 7 1.49 -4.66 10.89
CA THR A 7 1.78 -6.10 10.72
C THR A 7 0.60 -6.83 10.12
N ALA A 8 0.86 -8.02 9.56
CA ALA A 8 -0.18 -8.86 8.96
C ALA A 8 -1.03 -9.54 10.05
N LEU A 9 -2.30 -9.74 9.73
CA LEU A 9 -3.25 -10.53 10.51
C LEU A 9 -3.36 -11.92 9.90
N ILE A 10 -3.60 -12.91 10.75
CA ILE A 10 -3.88 -14.30 10.37
C ILE A 10 -5.34 -14.63 10.78
N PRO A 11 -6.35 -14.07 10.07
CA PRO A 11 -7.74 -14.28 10.41
C PRO A 11 -8.25 -15.64 9.95
N ASN A 12 -9.22 -16.20 10.68
CA ASN A 12 -10.00 -17.35 10.20
C ASN A 12 -11.13 -16.90 9.24
N ASN A 13 -11.83 -17.86 8.62
CA ASN A 13 -12.90 -17.57 7.65
C ASN A 13 -14.02 -16.68 8.21
N ARG A 14 -14.41 -16.84 9.48
CA ARG A 14 -15.42 -15.99 10.13
C ARG A 14 -14.93 -14.54 10.26
N GLN A 15 -13.67 -14.36 10.65
CA GLN A 15 -13.03 -13.05 10.77
C GLN A 15 -12.83 -12.38 9.41
N ILE A 16 -12.44 -13.13 8.38
CA ILE A 16 -12.35 -12.62 7.00
C ILE A 16 -13.71 -12.09 6.53
N THR A 17 -14.78 -12.84 6.78
CA THR A 17 -16.15 -12.40 6.47
C THR A 17 -16.51 -11.12 7.23
N ALA A 18 -16.22 -11.04 8.54
CA ALA A 18 -16.43 -9.84 9.33
C ALA A 18 -15.63 -8.64 8.79
N PHE A 19 -14.37 -8.83 8.40
CA PHE A 19 -13.53 -7.79 7.80
C PHE A 19 -14.08 -7.28 6.47
N ARG A 20 -14.62 -8.18 5.62
CA ARG A 20 -15.27 -7.81 4.36
C ARG A 20 -16.58 -7.05 4.57
N LYS A 21 -17.38 -7.43 5.57
CA LYS A 21 -18.60 -6.69 5.97
C LYS A 21 -18.23 -5.30 6.47
N ALA A 22 -17.25 -5.20 7.37
CA ALA A 22 -16.76 -3.95 7.94
C ALA A 22 -16.21 -2.98 6.86
N SER A 23 -15.31 -3.46 5.98
CA SER A 23 -14.79 -2.62 4.89
C SER A 23 -15.86 -2.25 3.86
N GLY A 24 -16.84 -3.14 3.64
CA GLY A 24 -18.02 -2.88 2.83
C GLY A 24 -18.85 -1.72 3.37
N VAL A 25 -19.16 -1.74 4.68
CA VAL A 25 -19.90 -0.68 5.36
C VAL A 25 -19.14 0.64 5.32
N ALA A 26 -17.84 0.62 5.61
CA ALA A 26 -16.99 1.81 5.54
C ALA A 26 -16.99 2.41 4.12
N ARG A 27 -16.89 1.57 3.10
CA ARG A 27 -16.94 2.00 1.69
C ARG A 27 -18.30 2.58 1.32
N HIS A 28 -19.39 1.93 1.71
CA HIS A 28 -20.74 2.39 1.40
C HIS A 28 -21.03 3.75 2.04
N ALA A 29 -20.78 3.89 3.36
CA ALA A 29 -20.95 5.15 4.07
C ALA A 29 -20.12 6.29 3.46
N TYR A 30 -18.86 6.01 3.10
CA TYR A 30 -18.00 6.99 2.41
C TYR A 30 -18.56 7.40 1.05
N ASN A 31 -18.98 6.44 0.23
CA ASN A 31 -19.47 6.73 -1.12
C ASN A 31 -20.82 7.45 -1.10
N TRP A 32 -21.75 7.01 -0.26
CA TRP A 32 -23.04 7.66 -0.06
C TRP A 32 -22.84 9.14 0.31
N ALA A 33 -22.02 9.42 1.33
CA ALA A 33 -21.79 10.80 1.74
C ALA A 33 -21.02 11.62 0.69
N ASN A 34 -20.16 10.98 -0.12
CA ASN A 34 -19.47 11.68 -1.20
C ASN A 34 -20.45 12.06 -2.32
N ALA A 35 -21.48 11.26 -2.58
CA ALA A 35 -22.55 11.62 -3.50
C ALA A 35 -23.31 12.85 -2.98
N GLN A 36 -23.76 12.81 -1.72
CA GLN A 36 -24.47 13.93 -1.08
C GLN A 36 -23.69 15.26 -1.15
N ILE A 37 -22.38 15.24 -0.85
CA ILE A 37 -21.55 16.45 -0.95
C ILE A 37 -21.41 16.91 -2.40
N LYS A 38 -21.27 15.98 -3.37
CA LYS A 38 -21.18 16.34 -4.78
C LYS A 38 -22.47 16.97 -5.30
N ASP A 39 -23.62 16.47 -4.89
CA ASP A 39 -24.93 17.00 -5.30
C ASP A 39 -25.12 18.42 -4.75
N ILE A 40 -24.77 18.65 -3.48
CA ILE A 40 -24.78 20.00 -2.87
C ILE A 40 -23.84 20.95 -3.62
N LEU A 41 -22.63 20.49 -3.98
CA LEU A 41 -21.68 21.30 -4.74
C LEU A 41 -22.14 21.57 -6.18
N ALA A 42 -22.94 20.68 -6.79
CA ALA A 42 -23.53 20.90 -8.10
C ALA A 42 -24.62 21.98 -8.01
N ALA A 43 -25.55 21.85 -7.07
CA ALA A 43 -26.58 22.84 -6.80
C ALA A 43 -26.01 24.23 -6.45
N GLN A 44 -24.90 24.28 -5.69
CA GLN A 44 -24.19 25.54 -5.43
C GLN A 44 -23.65 26.23 -6.68
N LYS A 45 -23.26 25.47 -7.71
CA LYS A 45 -22.83 26.05 -8.99
C LYS A 45 -24.00 26.61 -9.79
N GLU A 46 -25.20 26.07 -9.59
CA GLU A 46 -26.45 26.52 -10.22
C GLU A 46 -27.06 27.73 -9.48
N GLY A 47 -26.46 28.17 -8.37
CA GLY A 47 -26.84 29.39 -7.64
C GLY A 47 -27.48 29.13 -6.28
N GLU A 48 -27.69 27.87 -5.89
CA GLU A 48 -28.28 27.54 -4.58
C GLU A 48 -27.30 27.77 -3.42
N LYS A 49 -27.75 28.42 -2.35
CA LYS A 49 -26.94 28.65 -1.14
C LYS A 49 -27.08 27.53 -0.11
N LEU A 50 -26.85 26.29 -0.53
CA LEU A 50 -26.88 25.13 0.37
C LEU A 50 -25.63 25.09 1.26
N LYS A 51 -25.77 24.73 2.53
CA LYS A 51 -24.63 24.58 3.45
C LYS A 51 -24.01 23.18 3.33
N LEU A 52 -22.68 23.09 3.25
CA LEU A 52 -21.99 21.81 3.28
C LEU A 52 -22.14 21.14 4.65
N PRO A 53 -22.56 19.86 4.71
CA PRO A 53 -22.82 19.18 5.97
C PRO A 53 -21.51 18.82 6.69
N SER A 54 -21.53 18.82 8.02
CA SER A 54 -20.45 18.27 8.84
C SER A 54 -20.47 16.73 8.82
N ALA A 55 -19.42 16.09 9.34
CA ALA A 55 -19.42 14.64 9.52
C ALA A 55 -20.54 14.15 10.44
N ILE A 56 -20.96 14.97 11.41
CA ILE A 56 -22.06 14.68 12.33
C ILE A 56 -23.41 14.77 11.60
N ASP A 57 -23.61 15.79 10.77
CA ASP A 57 -24.84 15.97 10.00
C ASP A 57 -25.04 14.83 9.00
N LEU A 58 -23.95 14.45 8.30
CA LEU A 58 -23.94 13.28 7.42
C LEU A 58 -24.26 11.99 8.18
N HIS A 59 -23.79 11.86 9.43
CA HIS A 59 -24.09 10.68 10.23
C HIS A 59 -25.56 10.61 10.62
N LYS A 60 -26.17 11.72 11.04
CA LYS A 60 -27.60 11.80 11.36
C LYS A 60 -28.45 11.42 10.14
N LYS A 61 -28.13 11.99 8.98
CA LYS A 61 -28.83 11.69 7.71
C LYS A 61 -28.65 10.23 7.28
N LEU A 62 -27.43 9.68 7.39
CA LEU A 62 -27.16 8.26 7.11
C LEU A 62 -27.95 7.32 8.04
N VAL A 63 -28.13 7.68 9.32
CA VAL A 63 -28.93 6.88 10.26
C VAL A 63 -30.40 6.87 9.84
N ALA A 64 -30.96 8.03 9.45
CA ALA A 64 -32.36 8.16 9.08
C ALA A 64 -32.71 7.48 7.75
N GLU A 65 -31.88 7.67 6.72
CA GLU A 65 -32.19 7.27 5.34
C GLU A 65 -31.62 5.91 4.96
N VAL A 66 -30.45 5.54 5.49
CA VAL A 66 -29.67 4.42 4.95
C VAL A 66 -29.64 3.24 5.92
N LYS A 67 -29.43 3.49 7.22
CA LYS A 67 -29.30 2.41 8.19
C LYS A 67 -30.60 1.66 8.43
N SER A 68 -31.73 2.35 8.41
CA SER A 68 -33.08 1.79 8.53
C SER A 68 -33.37 0.77 7.44
N GLU A 69 -32.97 1.07 6.20
CA GLU A 69 -33.17 0.20 5.02
C GLU A 69 -32.10 -0.91 4.89
N HIS A 70 -30.97 -0.76 5.57
CA HIS A 70 -29.81 -1.64 5.41
C HIS A 70 -29.35 -2.25 6.74
N ILE A 71 -30.04 -3.32 7.14
CA ILE A 71 -29.81 -4.05 8.40
C ILE A 71 -28.33 -4.46 8.60
N TRP A 72 -27.59 -4.72 7.51
CA TRP A 72 -26.17 -5.08 7.57
C TRP A 72 -25.26 -3.99 8.17
N TYR A 73 -25.72 -2.75 8.34
CA TYR A 73 -25.00 -1.72 9.11
C TYR A 73 -24.91 -2.03 10.60
N TYR A 74 -25.82 -2.82 11.16
CA TYR A 74 -25.85 -3.20 12.57
C TYR A 74 -25.00 -4.43 12.87
N GLU A 75 -24.57 -5.17 11.83
CA GLU A 75 -23.68 -6.32 11.97
C GLU A 75 -22.22 -5.94 12.25
N VAL A 76 -21.89 -4.65 12.17
CA VAL A 76 -20.52 -4.15 12.33
C VAL A 76 -20.44 -3.10 13.42
N ASN A 77 -19.22 -2.84 13.90
CA ASN A 77 -19.00 -1.84 14.92
C ASN A 77 -19.48 -0.43 14.49
N LYS A 78 -20.20 0.26 15.39
CA LYS A 78 -20.80 1.59 15.13
C LYS A 78 -19.79 2.66 14.68
N ASN A 79 -18.53 2.54 15.10
CA ASN A 79 -17.48 3.52 14.81
C ASN A 79 -16.99 3.44 13.35
N ILE A 80 -17.23 2.31 12.67
CA ILE A 80 -16.80 2.09 11.27
C ILE A 80 -17.46 3.10 10.31
N PRO A 81 -18.80 3.19 10.21
CA PRO A 81 -19.43 4.17 9.33
C PRO A 81 -19.17 5.62 9.79
N GLN A 82 -19.12 5.88 11.11
CA GLN A 82 -18.85 7.21 11.64
C GLN A 82 -17.46 7.73 11.21
N LYS A 83 -16.43 6.88 11.34
CA LYS A 83 -15.07 7.25 10.89
C LYS A 83 -15.01 7.42 9.37
N ALA A 84 -15.69 6.58 8.60
CA ALA A 84 -15.71 6.70 7.15
C ALA A 84 -16.28 8.06 6.68
N LEU A 85 -17.33 8.55 7.35
CA LEU A 85 -17.89 9.89 7.11
C LEU A 85 -16.91 11.00 7.52
N ALA A 86 -16.26 10.86 8.67
CA ALA A 86 -15.25 11.82 9.13
C ALA A 86 -14.03 11.89 8.19
N ASP A 87 -13.56 10.74 7.69
CA ASP A 87 -12.46 10.66 6.72
C ASP A 87 -12.82 11.33 5.39
N LEU A 88 -14.06 11.14 4.92
CA LEU A 88 -14.56 11.85 3.75
C LEU A 88 -14.57 13.36 3.98
N ARG A 89 -15.11 13.81 5.11
CA ARG A 89 -15.18 15.24 5.40
C ARG A 89 -13.79 15.87 5.46
N GLN A 90 -12.84 15.20 6.11
CA GLN A 90 -11.43 15.62 6.14
C GLN A 90 -10.81 15.66 4.72
N ALA A 91 -11.14 14.71 3.86
CA ALA A 91 -10.65 14.70 2.47
C ALA A 91 -11.19 15.89 1.67
N TRP A 92 -12.47 16.26 1.85
CA TRP A 92 -13.04 17.46 1.27
C TRP A 92 -12.42 18.75 1.85
N ASP A 93 -12.17 18.82 3.16
CA ASP A 93 -11.48 19.98 3.75
C ASP A 93 -10.09 20.20 3.16
N ARG A 94 -9.32 19.13 2.96
CA ARG A 94 -8.02 19.20 2.29
C ARG A 94 -8.15 19.64 0.83
N CYS A 95 -9.19 19.19 0.14
CA CYS A 95 -9.52 19.62 -1.22
C CYS A 95 -9.84 21.12 -1.28
N PHE A 96 -10.68 21.63 -0.37
CA PHE A 96 -11.03 23.06 -0.30
C PHE A 96 -9.81 23.92 0.04
N ARG A 97 -8.89 23.41 0.87
CA ARG A 97 -7.59 24.03 1.16
C ARG A 97 -6.55 23.85 0.04
N LYS A 98 -6.90 23.23 -1.09
CA LYS A 98 -6.00 22.95 -2.22
C LYS A 98 -4.75 22.13 -1.87
N THR A 99 -4.80 21.36 -0.77
CA THR A 99 -3.71 20.46 -0.34
C THR A 99 -3.86 19.05 -0.89
N SER A 100 -5.03 18.70 -1.41
CA SER A 100 -5.29 17.43 -2.09
C SER A 100 -6.27 17.61 -3.24
N LYS A 101 -6.30 16.63 -4.16
CA LYS A 101 -7.33 16.56 -5.21
C LYS A 101 -8.70 16.20 -4.61
N GLN A 102 -9.74 16.37 -5.44
CA GLN A 102 -11.11 16.00 -5.10
C GLN A 102 -11.22 14.51 -4.68
N PRO A 103 -11.96 14.21 -3.60
CA PRO A 103 -12.22 12.85 -3.16
C PRO A 103 -12.94 12.00 -4.23
N ARG A 104 -12.41 10.81 -4.50
CA ARG A 104 -12.97 9.85 -5.47
C ARG A 104 -13.82 8.79 -4.76
N PHE A 105 -14.83 8.27 -5.46
CA PHE A 105 -15.57 7.10 -4.98
C PHE A 105 -14.63 5.89 -4.82
N LYS A 106 -14.79 5.18 -3.71
CA LYS A 106 -14.04 3.97 -3.37
C LYS A 106 -14.64 2.77 -4.11
N LYS A 107 -13.79 1.86 -4.57
CA LYS A 107 -14.18 0.63 -5.28
C LYS A 107 -14.00 -0.61 -4.39
N LYS A 108 -14.85 -1.61 -4.56
CA LYS A 108 -14.75 -2.89 -3.83
C LYS A 108 -13.47 -3.63 -4.25
N GLY A 109 -12.75 -4.19 -3.28
CA GLY A 109 -11.50 -4.91 -3.54
C GLY A 109 -10.28 -4.00 -3.76
N GLN A 110 -10.47 -2.68 -3.84
CA GLN A 110 -9.39 -1.72 -3.98
C GLN A 110 -9.23 -0.92 -2.70
N ARG A 111 -8.11 -1.12 -1.99
CA ARG A 111 -7.79 -0.42 -0.74
C ARG A 111 -8.91 -0.58 0.31
N ASP A 112 -9.46 -1.80 0.43
CA ASP A 112 -10.46 -2.11 1.45
C ASP A 112 -9.85 -1.86 2.84
N SER A 113 -10.49 -1.01 3.63
CA SER A 113 -10.06 -0.71 4.99
C SER A 113 -11.23 -0.28 5.86
N PHE A 114 -11.06 -0.41 7.17
CA PHE A 114 -11.98 0.10 8.17
C PHE A 114 -11.23 0.44 9.46
N TYR A 115 -11.80 1.37 10.19
CA TYR A 115 -11.26 1.85 11.47
C TYR A 115 -12.04 1.22 12.62
N LEU A 116 -11.32 0.90 13.68
CA LEU A 116 -11.90 0.44 14.94
C LEU A 116 -11.35 1.27 16.08
N GLU A 117 -12.22 1.55 17.04
CA GLU A 117 -11.84 2.14 18.32
C GLU A 117 -12.66 1.55 19.45
N SER A 118 -12.06 1.51 20.63
CA SER A 118 -12.72 1.12 21.87
C SER A 118 -11.99 1.73 23.06
N GLY A 119 -12.76 2.32 23.97
CA GLY A 119 -12.23 3.13 25.05
C GLY A 119 -11.82 4.53 24.56
N THR A 120 -11.00 5.21 25.35
CA THR A 120 -10.46 6.55 25.04
C THR A 120 -8.94 6.51 25.06
N LYS A 121 -8.28 7.60 24.63
CA LYS A 121 -6.81 7.70 24.77
C LYS A 121 -6.35 7.50 26.22
N ALA A 122 -7.13 8.00 27.19
CA ALA A 122 -6.85 7.86 28.62
C ALA A 122 -7.18 6.45 29.16
N LYS A 123 -8.17 5.77 28.58
CA LYS A 123 -8.61 4.43 28.99
C LYS A 123 -8.76 3.52 27.75
N PRO A 124 -7.64 3.05 27.16
CA PRO A 124 -7.67 2.20 25.97
C PRO A 124 -8.28 0.83 26.29
N ALA A 125 -9.10 0.29 25.38
CA ALA A 125 -9.80 -0.97 25.61
C ALA A 125 -9.51 -2.08 24.57
N ILE A 126 -8.72 -1.80 23.53
CA ILE A 126 -8.25 -2.83 22.59
C ILE A 126 -6.99 -3.47 23.18
N LYS A 127 -7.14 -4.69 23.70
CA LYS A 127 -6.07 -5.47 24.34
C LYS A 127 -5.41 -6.42 23.37
N ASN A 128 -4.13 -6.74 23.58
CA ASN A 128 -3.45 -7.82 22.88
C ASN A 128 -2.59 -8.66 23.85
N ASP A 129 -2.32 -9.90 23.46
CA ASP A 129 -1.50 -10.87 24.21
C ASP A 129 -0.18 -11.18 23.47
N SER A 130 0.38 -10.19 22.77
CA SER A 130 1.53 -10.29 21.85
C SER A 130 1.20 -11.07 20.57
N LYS A 131 0.66 -12.29 20.66
CA LYS A 131 0.38 -13.14 19.48
C LYS A 131 -0.99 -12.88 18.84
N ARG A 132 -1.93 -12.26 19.57
CA ARG A 132 -3.30 -11.97 19.14
C ARG A 132 -3.76 -10.63 19.66
N ILE A 133 -4.68 -9.99 18.93
CA ILE A 133 -5.35 -8.76 19.34
C ILE A 133 -6.86 -8.97 19.45
N LYS A 134 -7.50 -8.43 20.49
CA LYS A 134 -8.95 -8.49 20.70
C LYS A 134 -9.62 -7.26 20.06
N LEU A 135 -10.23 -7.46 18.89
CA LEU A 135 -10.91 -6.40 18.15
C LEU A 135 -12.39 -6.27 18.58
N PRO A 136 -12.91 -5.03 18.72
CA PRO A 136 -14.33 -4.80 19.01
C PRO A 136 -15.25 -5.47 18.00
N SER A 137 -16.29 -6.15 18.47
CA SER A 137 -17.28 -6.87 17.65
C SER A 137 -16.74 -8.03 16.79
N ILE A 138 -15.43 -8.29 16.78
CA ILE A 138 -14.79 -9.33 15.95
C ILE A 138 -14.10 -10.41 16.81
N GLY A 139 -13.59 -10.04 17.99
CA GLY A 139 -12.91 -10.97 18.90
C GLY A 139 -11.39 -11.08 18.65
N TRP A 140 -10.80 -12.18 19.11
CA TRP A 140 -9.35 -12.42 19.07
C TRP A 140 -8.84 -12.81 17.68
N VAL A 141 -7.95 -12.01 17.10
CA VAL A 141 -7.32 -12.26 15.80
C VAL A 141 -5.82 -12.43 15.96
N ARG A 142 -5.24 -13.45 15.33
CA ARG A 142 -3.79 -13.73 15.35
C ARG A 142 -3.01 -12.69 14.54
N LEU A 143 -1.81 -12.38 15.00
CA LEU A 143 -0.85 -11.48 14.36
C LEU A 143 0.31 -12.29 13.78
N ALA A 144 0.91 -11.77 12.70
CA ALA A 144 2.16 -12.32 12.15
C ALA A 144 3.37 -11.91 12.99
N GLU A 145 3.41 -10.65 13.43
CA GLU A 145 4.44 -10.12 14.34
C GLU A 145 3.77 -9.55 15.59
N PRO A 146 4.42 -9.64 16.75
CA PRO A 146 3.90 -9.08 17.97
C PRO A 146 3.81 -7.55 17.92
N LEU A 147 2.77 -6.98 18.54
CA LEU A 147 2.66 -5.53 18.63
C LEU A 147 3.66 -4.99 19.66
N PRO A 148 4.26 -3.80 19.41
CA PRO A 148 5.18 -3.16 20.34
C PRO A 148 4.48 -2.52 21.57
N ILE A 149 3.18 -2.75 21.73
CA ILE A 149 2.33 -2.19 22.78
C ILE A 149 1.37 -3.26 23.27
N THR A 150 0.85 -3.15 24.49
CA THR A 150 -0.11 -4.09 25.10
C THR A 150 -1.57 -3.67 24.95
N VAL A 151 -1.83 -2.36 24.90
CA VAL A 151 -3.17 -1.78 24.75
C VAL A 151 -3.16 -0.59 23.81
N THR A 152 -4.22 -0.45 23.02
CA THR A 152 -4.48 0.73 22.21
C THR A 152 -5.95 1.12 22.28
N TYR A 153 -6.26 2.37 21.95
CA TYR A 153 -7.64 2.85 21.86
C TYR A 153 -8.17 2.75 20.43
N ASN A 154 -7.30 2.72 19.42
CA ASN A 154 -7.70 2.62 18.02
C ASN A 154 -6.74 1.82 17.14
N CYS A 155 -7.27 1.37 16.00
CA CYS A 155 -6.50 0.73 14.95
C CYS A 155 -7.19 0.88 13.58
N VAL A 156 -6.42 0.68 12.52
CA VAL A 156 -6.95 0.56 11.16
C VAL A 156 -6.66 -0.84 10.64
N ILE A 157 -7.68 -1.51 10.14
CA ILE A 157 -7.55 -2.78 9.44
C ILE A 157 -7.62 -2.50 7.95
N SER A 158 -6.69 -3.04 7.17
CA SER A 158 -6.59 -2.80 5.73
C SER A 158 -6.23 -4.08 4.97
N ARG A 159 -6.66 -4.18 3.71
CA ARG A 159 -6.36 -5.31 2.82
C ARG A 159 -5.40 -4.88 1.72
N GLN A 160 -4.35 -5.68 1.53
CA GLN A 160 -3.36 -5.51 0.46
C GLN A 160 -2.88 -6.89 0.00
N ALA A 161 -2.90 -7.13 -1.33
CA ALA A 161 -2.49 -8.40 -1.93
C ALA A 161 -3.07 -9.63 -1.20
N ASP A 162 -4.40 -9.63 -1.03
CA ASP A 162 -5.18 -10.66 -0.32
C ASP A 162 -4.85 -10.94 1.15
N LYS A 163 -3.92 -10.17 1.72
CA LYS A 163 -3.62 -10.21 3.16
C LYS A 163 -4.29 -9.05 3.88
N TRP A 164 -4.69 -9.31 5.11
CA TRP A 164 -5.20 -8.30 6.02
C TRP A 164 -4.08 -7.82 6.93
N PHE A 165 -4.06 -6.53 7.23
CA PHE A 165 -3.06 -5.88 8.06
C PHE A 165 -3.75 -5.04 9.12
N ILE A 166 -3.14 -4.97 10.28
CA ILE A 166 -3.48 -4.01 11.32
C ILE A 166 -2.42 -2.91 11.35
N SER A 167 -2.85 -1.66 11.51
CA SER A 167 -2.00 -0.52 11.80
C SER A 167 -2.42 0.10 13.13
N VAL A 168 -1.47 0.20 14.06
CA VAL A 168 -1.64 0.82 15.38
C VAL A 168 -0.64 1.95 15.54
N LYS A 169 -1.07 3.01 16.23
CA LYS A 169 -0.18 4.10 16.63
C LYS A 169 0.33 3.84 18.04
N TYR A 170 1.59 4.16 18.28
CA TYR A 170 2.20 4.06 19.60
C TYR A 170 3.20 5.19 19.82
N GLU A 171 3.28 5.64 21.07
CA GLU A 171 4.24 6.66 21.48
C GLU A 171 5.52 5.96 21.93
N VAL A 172 6.65 6.43 21.45
CA VAL A 172 7.98 5.97 21.85
C VAL A 172 8.76 7.17 22.34
N GLU A 173 9.52 7.00 23.41
CA GLU A 173 10.46 8.02 23.85
C GLU A 173 11.45 8.32 22.73
N LYS A 174 11.67 9.61 22.44
CA LYS A 174 12.66 9.99 21.43
C LYS A 174 14.02 9.78 22.09
N PRO A 175 14.89 8.90 21.57
CA PRO A 175 16.21 8.72 22.16
C PRO A 175 16.99 10.05 22.11
N PRO A 176 17.83 10.35 23.12
CA PRO A 176 18.64 11.55 23.13
C PRO A 176 19.54 11.59 21.89
N ILE A 177 19.63 12.77 21.28
CA ILE A 177 20.51 13.00 20.14
C ILE A 177 21.85 13.44 20.70
N LEU A 178 22.88 12.58 20.61
CA LEU A 178 24.26 12.98 20.92
C LEU A 178 24.69 14.11 19.97
N ALA A 179 25.31 15.17 20.51
CA ALA A 179 25.78 16.34 19.77
C ALA A 179 27.02 16.03 18.93
N ASP A 180 27.91 15.20 19.46
CA ASP A 180 29.05 14.65 18.75
C ASP A 180 28.70 13.22 18.32
N ARG A 181 28.69 12.99 17.00
CA ARG A 181 28.38 11.68 16.41
C ARG A 181 29.49 11.34 15.42
N PRO A 182 30.03 10.12 15.48
CA PRO A 182 30.95 9.66 14.44
C PRO A 182 30.24 9.70 13.09
N THR A 183 30.95 10.18 12.07
CA THR A 183 30.47 10.13 10.69
C THR A 183 30.84 8.79 10.08
N ILE A 184 29.91 8.18 9.35
CA ILE A 184 30.13 6.92 8.63
C ILE A 184 29.69 7.11 7.18
N GLY A 185 30.58 6.78 6.25
CA GLY A 185 30.24 6.66 4.84
C GLY A 185 29.56 5.32 4.61
N VAL A 186 28.47 5.30 3.83
CA VAL A 186 27.74 4.08 3.50
C VAL A 186 27.64 3.99 1.98
N ASP A 187 28.28 2.97 1.39
CA ASP A 187 28.13 2.63 -0.02
C ASP A 187 27.11 1.50 -0.19
N ILE A 188 26.08 1.70 -1.01
CA ILE A 188 24.98 0.74 -1.21
C ILE A 188 25.20 0.02 -2.54
N GLY A 189 25.32 -1.31 -2.47
CA GLY A 189 25.73 -2.14 -3.60
C GLY A 189 24.68 -3.16 -4.05
N ILE A 190 25.02 -3.84 -5.15
CA ILE A 190 24.27 -5.01 -5.65
C ILE A 190 24.85 -6.32 -5.07
N LYS A 191 26.18 -6.39 -4.91
CA LYS A 191 26.88 -7.56 -4.36
C LYS A 191 26.61 -7.70 -2.85
N GLU A 192 26.96 -6.65 -2.11
CA GLU A 192 26.62 -6.43 -0.70
C GLU A 192 25.54 -5.36 -0.61
N LEU A 193 24.64 -5.44 0.38
CA LEU A 193 23.58 -4.43 0.57
C LEU A 193 24.20 -3.08 0.90
N ALA A 194 25.14 -3.07 1.84
CA ALA A 194 25.87 -1.87 2.23
C ALA A 194 27.28 -2.21 2.72
N VAL A 195 28.24 -1.35 2.41
CA VAL A 195 29.60 -1.36 2.99
C VAL A 195 29.82 -0.02 3.67
N CYS A 196 30.21 -0.07 4.93
CA CYS A 196 30.45 1.10 5.74
C CYS A 196 31.94 1.45 5.80
N SER A 197 32.26 2.74 5.97
CA SER A 197 33.66 3.22 6.04
C SER A 197 34.44 2.70 7.25
N ASN A 198 33.76 2.10 8.24
CA ASN A 198 34.38 1.40 9.37
C ASN A 198 34.66 -0.09 9.08
N GLY A 199 34.41 -0.57 7.86
CA GLY A 199 34.62 -1.96 7.44
C GLY A 199 33.43 -2.90 7.69
N GLU A 200 32.35 -2.44 8.32
CA GLU A 200 31.13 -3.26 8.45
C GLU A 200 30.50 -3.51 7.07
N VAL A 201 30.12 -4.77 6.83
CA VAL A 201 29.48 -5.20 5.58
C VAL A 201 28.13 -5.81 5.91
N PHE A 202 27.10 -5.32 5.24
CA PHE A 202 25.74 -5.83 5.34
C PHE A 202 25.43 -6.65 4.09
N GLU A 203 25.11 -7.92 4.29
CA GLU A 203 24.83 -8.83 3.18
C GLU A 203 23.56 -8.45 2.42
N ASN A 204 23.57 -8.65 1.11
CA ASN A 204 22.37 -8.52 0.30
C ASN A 204 21.43 -9.72 0.54
N PRO A 205 20.15 -9.50 0.93
CA PRO A 205 19.18 -10.58 1.17
C PRO A 205 18.93 -11.51 -0.02
N LYS A 206 19.39 -11.16 -1.24
CA LYS A 206 19.39 -12.01 -2.45
C LYS A 206 18.08 -12.79 -2.64
N ALA A 207 16.94 -12.11 -2.45
CA ALA A 207 15.61 -12.74 -2.37
C ALA A 207 15.23 -13.61 -3.58
N TYR A 208 15.83 -13.34 -4.75
CA TYR A 208 15.67 -14.15 -5.94
C TYR A 208 16.25 -15.57 -5.76
N ARG A 209 17.43 -15.74 -5.14
CA ARG A 209 18.05 -17.06 -4.88
C ARG A 209 17.20 -17.92 -3.96
N HIS A 210 16.75 -17.33 -2.86
CA HIS A 210 15.89 -18.03 -1.90
C HIS A 210 14.58 -18.51 -2.54
N LYS A 211 14.01 -17.69 -3.43
CA LYS A 211 12.79 -18.08 -4.15
C LYS A 211 13.05 -19.16 -5.20
N THR A 212 14.14 -19.08 -5.96
CA THR A 212 14.46 -20.09 -6.98
C THR A 212 14.71 -21.45 -6.32
N GLU A 213 15.44 -21.49 -5.21
CA GLU A 213 15.60 -22.70 -4.40
C GLU A 213 14.26 -23.25 -3.89
N LYS A 214 13.42 -22.38 -3.30
CA LYS A 214 12.10 -22.78 -2.77
C LYS A 214 11.17 -23.38 -3.83
N PHE A 215 11.23 -22.87 -5.06
CA PHE A 215 10.36 -23.30 -6.15
C PHE A 215 11.05 -24.29 -7.11
N GLY A 216 12.26 -24.77 -6.79
CA GLY A 216 13.01 -25.69 -7.64
C GLY A 216 13.38 -25.12 -9.02
N SER A 217 13.47 -23.80 -9.14
CA SER A 217 13.89 -23.13 -10.37
C SER A 217 15.41 -22.98 -10.39
N GLU A 218 16.03 -23.16 -11.54
CA GLU A 218 17.45 -22.86 -11.74
C GLU A 218 17.65 -21.36 -11.95
N LEU A 219 18.66 -20.77 -11.30
CA LEU A 219 19.03 -19.38 -11.48
C LEU A 219 20.36 -19.31 -12.20
N ILE A 220 20.36 -18.71 -13.40
CA ILE A 220 21.59 -18.46 -14.14
C ILE A 220 21.79 -16.94 -14.26
N LEU A 221 23.01 -16.49 -13.97
CA LEU A 221 23.36 -15.08 -13.99
C LEU A 221 24.00 -14.73 -15.34
N VAL A 222 23.39 -13.79 -16.05
CA VAL A 222 23.96 -13.21 -17.27
C VAL A 222 24.96 -12.11 -16.91
N ASP A 223 26.04 -12.01 -17.69
CA ASP A 223 27.07 -11.00 -17.48
C ASP A 223 26.50 -9.56 -17.50
N ARG A 224 27.02 -8.71 -16.61
CA ARG A 224 26.49 -7.34 -16.43
C ARG A 224 26.72 -6.43 -17.64
N PHE A 225 27.70 -6.75 -18.49
CA PHE A 225 28.08 -6.01 -19.68
C PHE A 225 27.44 -6.59 -20.95
N PHE A 226 26.63 -7.64 -20.84
CA PHE A 226 25.84 -8.14 -21.96
C PHE A 226 24.94 -7.02 -22.52
N PRO A 227 25.08 -6.63 -23.79
CA PRO A 227 24.42 -5.45 -24.33
C PRO A 227 22.96 -5.74 -24.74
N SER A 228 22.18 -6.34 -23.84
CA SER A 228 20.81 -6.84 -24.06
C SER A 228 19.86 -5.77 -24.62
N SER A 229 19.98 -4.52 -24.17
CA SER A 229 19.14 -3.43 -24.67
C SER A 229 19.57 -2.86 -26.03
N GLN A 230 20.77 -3.19 -26.52
CA GLN A 230 21.33 -2.68 -27.78
C GLN A 230 21.16 -3.66 -28.94
N ILE A 231 21.12 -4.97 -28.65
CA ILE A 231 20.94 -6.03 -29.64
C ILE A 231 19.46 -6.13 -30.06
N CYS A 232 19.18 -6.40 -31.33
CA CYS A 232 17.82 -6.67 -31.77
C CYS A 232 17.36 -8.07 -31.32
N SER A 233 16.32 -8.12 -30.48
CA SER A 233 15.72 -9.39 -30.04
C SER A 233 14.88 -10.12 -31.09
N ASN A 234 14.77 -9.59 -32.31
CA ASN A 234 14.14 -10.31 -33.41
C ASN A 234 15.21 -11.01 -34.26
N CYS A 235 16.03 -10.23 -34.97
CA CYS A 235 17.01 -10.75 -35.92
C CYS A 235 18.36 -11.13 -35.28
N GLY A 236 18.71 -10.62 -34.11
CA GLY A 236 20.04 -10.82 -33.49
C GLY A 236 21.20 -10.14 -34.21
N ASN A 237 21.02 -9.70 -35.46
CA ASN A 237 22.08 -9.22 -36.34
C ASN A 237 22.41 -7.73 -36.18
N HIS A 238 21.59 -6.99 -35.44
CA HIS A 238 21.77 -5.56 -35.26
C HIS A 238 22.16 -5.20 -33.82
N ARG A 239 23.12 -4.28 -33.68
CA ARG A 239 23.46 -3.64 -32.41
C ARG A 239 23.64 -2.13 -32.62
N HIS A 240 23.00 -1.31 -31.80
CA HIS A 240 23.25 0.15 -31.78
C HIS A 240 23.18 0.73 -30.36
N LYS A 241 23.71 1.95 -30.20
CA LYS A 241 23.61 2.69 -28.94
C LYS A 241 22.15 2.95 -28.57
N MET A 242 21.75 2.51 -27.38
CA MET A 242 20.41 2.75 -26.81
C MET A 242 20.48 3.61 -25.54
N PRO A 243 20.46 4.96 -25.68
CA PRO A 243 20.41 5.88 -24.55
C PRO A 243 19.16 5.69 -23.68
N LEU A 244 19.27 6.00 -22.38
CA LEU A 244 18.18 5.81 -21.41
C LEU A 244 16.88 6.55 -21.75
N LYS A 245 16.98 7.68 -22.48
CA LYS A 245 15.82 8.45 -22.94
C LYS A 245 14.97 7.73 -24.00
N ASN A 246 15.57 6.79 -24.73
CA ASN A 246 14.87 6.04 -25.77
C ASN A 246 14.16 4.84 -25.13
N ARG A 247 12.82 4.84 -25.16
CA ARG A 247 12.01 3.75 -24.57
C ARG A 247 11.53 2.73 -25.57
N VAL A 248 11.71 2.99 -26.86
CA VAL A 248 11.33 2.09 -27.95
C VAL A 248 12.59 1.68 -28.69
N TYR A 249 12.82 0.38 -28.80
CA TYR A 249 13.82 -0.21 -29.66
C TYR A 249 13.27 -0.28 -31.08
N ILE A 250 14.05 0.16 -32.07
CA ILE A 250 13.71 0.06 -33.50
C ILE A 250 14.93 -0.50 -34.21
N CYS A 251 14.80 -1.71 -34.78
CA CYS A 251 15.86 -2.30 -35.58
C CYS A 251 15.84 -1.71 -37.00
N PRO A 252 16.95 -1.15 -37.50
CA PRO A 252 17.04 -0.68 -38.87
C PRO A 252 17.16 -1.83 -39.89
N ASP A 253 17.54 -3.03 -39.46
CA ASP A 253 17.81 -4.16 -40.38
C ASP A 253 16.58 -5.06 -40.61
N CYS A 254 15.62 -5.08 -39.68
CA CYS A 254 14.43 -5.94 -39.78
C CYS A 254 13.13 -5.24 -39.37
N ASP A 255 13.16 -3.91 -39.20
CA ASP A 255 12.03 -3.05 -38.80
C ASP A 255 11.33 -3.43 -37.49
N TYR A 256 11.92 -4.35 -36.72
CA TYR A 256 11.36 -4.78 -35.45
C TYR A 256 11.29 -3.62 -34.46
N LYS A 257 10.10 -3.46 -33.86
CA LYS A 257 9.79 -2.39 -32.90
C LYS A 257 9.23 -2.97 -31.61
N ALA A 258 9.83 -2.63 -30.48
CA ALA A 258 9.37 -3.05 -29.17
C ALA A 258 9.72 -2.05 -28.08
N ASP A 259 9.09 -2.17 -26.91
CA ASP A 259 9.59 -1.53 -25.71
C ASP A 259 11.05 -1.97 -25.44
N ARG A 260 11.90 -1.03 -25.03
CA ARG A 260 13.32 -1.25 -24.79
C ARG A 260 13.56 -2.33 -23.73
N ASP A 261 12.77 -2.33 -22.66
CA ASP A 261 12.92 -3.26 -21.55
C ASP A 261 12.43 -4.65 -21.98
N LEU A 262 11.39 -4.73 -22.81
CA LEU A 262 10.96 -5.99 -23.44
C LEU A 262 12.01 -6.56 -24.41
N ASN A 263 12.63 -5.72 -25.24
CA ASN A 263 13.72 -6.14 -26.13
C ASN A 263 14.90 -6.71 -25.33
N ALA A 264 15.30 -6.01 -24.26
CA ALA A 264 16.36 -6.47 -23.36
C ALA A 264 16.02 -7.80 -22.69
N ALA A 265 14.80 -7.96 -22.17
CA ALA A 265 14.36 -9.20 -21.53
C ALA A 265 14.41 -10.41 -22.48
N ARG A 266 13.98 -10.24 -23.74
CA ARG A 266 14.05 -11.30 -24.77
C ARG A 266 15.48 -11.69 -25.12
N ASN A 267 16.41 -10.73 -25.14
CA ASN A 267 17.83 -11.05 -25.36
C ASN A 267 18.46 -11.77 -24.16
N ILE A 268 18.05 -11.45 -22.93
CA ILE A 268 18.49 -12.16 -21.72
C ILE A 268 17.99 -13.60 -21.73
N ASP A 269 16.72 -13.83 -22.09
CA ASP A 269 16.13 -15.16 -22.22
C ASP A 269 16.86 -16.02 -23.26
N ARG A 270 17.23 -15.42 -24.39
CA ARG A 270 18.01 -16.09 -25.44
C ARG A 270 19.48 -16.32 -25.11
N TRP A 271 20.02 -15.73 -24.03
CA TRP A 271 21.46 -15.79 -23.73
C TRP A 271 21.98 -17.24 -23.64
N PHE A 272 21.11 -18.18 -23.27
CA PHE A 272 21.40 -19.62 -23.20
C PHE A 272 21.58 -20.32 -24.56
N VAL A 273 21.42 -19.60 -25.69
CA VAL A 273 21.46 -20.16 -27.05
C VAL A 273 22.73 -19.72 -27.81
N ASP A 274 23.83 -19.42 -27.12
CA ASP A 274 25.10 -18.95 -27.71
C ASP A 274 24.92 -17.82 -28.73
N ILE A 275 24.30 -16.72 -28.30
CA ILE A 275 23.99 -15.58 -29.17
C ILE A 275 25.26 -14.94 -29.73
N PHE A 276 25.33 -14.81 -31.05
CA PHE A 276 26.28 -13.92 -31.72
C PHE A 276 26.02 -12.46 -31.33
N ILE A 277 27.02 -11.76 -30.80
CA ILE A 277 26.93 -10.33 -30.48
C ILE A 277 27.48 -9.54 -31.68
N PRO A 278 26.63 -8.82 -32.44
CA PRO A 278 27.12 -7.99 -33.53
C PRO A 278 28.05 -6.89 -33.00
N VAL A 279 29.03 -6.54 -33.82
CA VAL A 279 29.86 -5.36 -33.58
C VAL A 279 28.98 -4.12 -33.72
N ALA A 280 29.16 -3.16 -32.82
CA ALA A 280 28.37 -1.93 -32.75
C ALA A 280 28.86 -0.86 -33.72
#